data_AF-C9RFJ3-F1
#
_entry.id   AF-C9RFJ3-F1
#
_cell.length_a   1.000
_cell.length_b   1.000
_cell.length_c   1.000
_cell.angle_alpha   90.00
_cell.angle_beta   90.00
_cell.angle_gamma   90.00
#
_symmetry.space_group_name_H-M   'P 1'
#
loop_
_entity.id
_entity.type
_entity.pdbx_description
1 polymer ?
#
loop_
_entity_poly.entity_id
_entity_poly.type
_entity_poly.pdbx_seq_one_letter_code
_entity_poly.pdbx_strand_id
1 'polypeptide(L)'
;MSEIVDIDKRYVENALKQKMNVLRDNRYLMDDVFIPIAKALKMDVEEVIELFAKKLDFASCYELHAYAEQARMGCLGRKVDIDLGLCWICDFFGLITKEEADLIRKKVVESHLLYKKPYNEALEEGRQMIIKLLKEE
;
A
#
# COMPACT_ATOMS: atom_id res chain seq x y z
N MET A 1 -37.96 -11.62 -24.81
CA MET A 1 -36.57 -12.14 -24.77
C MET A 1 -35.55 -11.03 -24.99
N SER A 2 -35.78 -10.08 -25.92
CA SER A 2 -34.94 -8.86 -26.06
C SER A 2 -35.00 -7.93 -24.85
N GLU A 3 -36.17 -7.74 -24.24
CA GLU A 3 -36.34 -6.86 -23.07
C GLU A 3 -35.61 -7.35 -21.81
N ILE A 4 -35.61 -8.67 -21.56
CA ILE A 4 -34.89 -9.26 -20.41
C ILE A 4 -33.37 -9.08 -20.57
N VAL A 5 -32.85 -9.29 -21.77
CA VAL A 5 -31.43 -9.09 -22.08
C VAL A 5 -31.02 -7.61 -21.94
N ASP A 6 -31.92 -6.67 -22.24
CA ASP A 6 -31.70 -5.24 -22.05
C ASP A 6 -31.70 -4.86 -20.55
N ILE A 7 -32.62 -5.43 -19.75
CA ILE A 7 -32.67 -5.24 -18.29
C ILE A 7 -31.38 -5.74 -17.62
N ASP A 8 -30.91 -6.94 -17.97
CA ASP A 8 -29.68 -7.52 -17.39
C ASP A 8 -28.45 -6.66 -17.72
N LYS A 9 -28.34 -6.15 -18.96
CA LYS A 9 -27.25 -5.25 -19.35
C LYS A 9 -27.26 -3.96 -18.54
N ARG A 10 -28.42 -3.31 -18.42
CA ARG A 10 -28.57 -2.09 -17.62
C ARG A 10 -28.25 -2.34 -16.14
N TYR A 11 -28.61 -3.50 -15.61
CA TYR A 11 -28.27 -3.86 -14.24
C TYR A 11 -26.76 -3.96 -14.04
N VAL A 12 -26.03 -4.62 -14.94
CA VAL A 12 -24.57 -4.73 -14.89
C VAL A 12 -23.90 -3.37 -15.01
N GLU A 13 -24.34 -2.52 -15.95
CA GLU A 13 -23.82 -1.17 -16.13
C GLU A 13 -24.05 -0.30 -14.88
N ASN A 14 -25.25 -0.37 -14.30
CA ASN A 14 -25.59 0.37 -13.08
C ASN A 14 -24.77 -0.12 -11.89
N ALA A 15 -24.58 -1.43 -11.75
CA ALA A 15 -23.76 -2.02 -10.69
C ALA A 15 -22.29 -1.57 -10.82
N LEU A 16 -21.74 -1.54 -12.04
CA LEU A 16 -20.39 -1.04 -12.27
C LEU A 16 -20.28 0.44 -11.90
N LYS A 17 -21.23 1.27 -12.35
CA LYS A 17 -21.26 2.70 -12.02
C LYS A 17 -21.34 2.95 -10.51
N GLN A 18 -22.11 2.17 -9.79
CA GLN A 18 -22.18 2.26 -8.32
C GLN A 18 -20.85 1.90 -7.66
N LYS A 19 -20.19 0.82 -8.09
CA LYS A 19 -18.86 0.47 -7.59
C LYS A 19 -17.85 1.58 -7.85
N MET A 20 -17.84 2.14 -9.07
CA MET A 20 -16.99 3.27 -9.43
C MET A 20 -17.18 4.44 -8.47
N ASN A 21 -18.42 4.81 -8.18
CA ASN A 21 -18.71 5.91 -7.25
C ASN A 21 -18.23 5.59 -5.83
N VAL A 22 -18.50 4.39 -5.30
CA VAL A 22 -18.05 3.98 -3.95
C VAL A 22 -16.53 4.07 -3.81
N LEU A 23 -15.79 3.65 -4.85
CA LEU A 23 -14.33 3.70 -4.85
C LEU A 23 -13.81 5.13 -5.01
N ARG A 24 -14.37 5.90 -5.96
CA ARG A 24 -13.94 7.27 -6.28
C ARG A 24 -14.24 8.26 -5.16
N ASP A 25 -15.40 8.13 -4.50
CA ASP A 25 -15.85 9.05 -3.46
C ASP A 25 -15.10 8.84 -2.13
N ASN A 26 -14.31 7.76 -2.02
CA ASN A 26 -13.48 7.48 -0.86
C ASN A 26 -12.12 8.18 -0.98
N ARG A 27 -12.01 9.35 -0.36
CA ARG A 27 -10.78 10.16 -0.38
C ARG A 27 -9.52 9.39 0.05
N TYR A 28 -9.63 8.55 1.07
CA TYR A 28 -8.50 7.76 1.56
C TYR A 28 -7.99 6.81 0.47
N LEU A 29 -8.89 6.08 -0.19
CA LEU A 29 -8.52 5.19 -1.28
C LEU A 29 -7.92 5.95 -2.46
N MET A 30 -8.40 7.15 -2.77
CA MET A 30 -7.82 7.99 -3.80
C MET A 30 -6.37 8.36 -3.48
N ASP A 31 -6.12 8.93 -2.30
CA ASP A 31 -4.82 9.48 -1.91
C ASP A 31 -3.78 8.35 -1.65
N ASP A 32 -4.18 7.28 -0.97
CA ASP A 32 -3.25 6.25 -0.48
C ASP A 32 -3.20 4.97 -1.35
N VAL A 33 -4.16 4.75 -2.25
CA VAL A 33 -4.22 3.53 -3.09
C VAL A 33 -4.19 3.84 -4.58
N PHE A 34 -5.20 4.54 -5.10
CA PHE A 34 -5.40 4.69 -6.54
C PHE A 34 -4.39 5.62 -7.19
N ILE A 35 -4.14 6.81 -6.63
CA ILE A 35 -3.13 7.74 -7.17
C ILE A 35 -1.72 7.10 -7.15
N PRO A 36 -1.26 6.46 -6.05
CA PRO A 36 0.03 5.76 -6.04
C PRO A 36 0.13 4.65 -7.09
N ILE A 37 -0.90 3.82 -7.23
CA ILE A 37 -0.92 2.73 -8.23
C ILE A 37 -0.92 3.30 -9.66
N ALA A 38 -1.75 4.30 -9.94
CA ALA A 38 -1.80 4.98 -11.24
C ALA A 38 -0.43 5.54 -11.63
N LYS A 39 0.26 6.19 -10.68
CA LYS A 39 1.63 6.69 -10.89
C LYS A 39 2.63 5.57 -11.14
N ALA A 40 2.55 4.48 -10.38
CA ALA A 40 3.45 3.33 -10.54
C ALA A 40 3.27 2.60 -11.88
N LEU A 41 2.02 2.46 -12.33
CA LEU A 41 1.65 1.80 -13.58
C LEU A 41 1.64 2.74 -14.79
N LYS A 42 1.80 4.05 -14.59
CA LYS A 42 1.71 5.10 -15.62
C LYS A 42 0.37 5.08 -16.35
N MET A 43 -0.71 4.95 -15.59
CA MET A 43 -2.09 4.91 -16.08
C MET A 43 -2.90 6.10 -15.53
N ASP A 44 -4.04 6.39 -16.14
CA ASP A 44 -4.98 7.34 -15.55
C ASP A 44 -5.62 6.75 -14.28
N VAL A 45 -5.92 7.62 -13.30
CA VAL A 45 -6.51 7.18 -12.03
C VAL A 45 -7.89 6.56 -12.23
N GLU A 46 -8.69 7.10 -13.15
CA GLU A 46 -10.03 6.60 -13.45
C GLU A 46 -9.97 5.20 -14.09
N GLU A 47 -8.97 4.93 -14.94
CA GLU A 47 -8.72 3.59 -15.50
C GLU A 47 -8.39 2.58 -14.40
N VAL A 48 -7.58 2.97 -13.41
CA VAL A 48 -7.27 2.10 -12.26
C VAL A 48 -8.53 1.80 -11.45
N ILE A 49 -9.36 2.81 -11.15
CA ILE A 49 -10.62 2.60 -10.42
C ILE A 49 -11.53 1.65 -11.20
N GLU A 50 -11.60 1.80 -12.53
CA GLU A 50 -12.40 0.93 -13.39
C GLU A 50 -11.92 -0.53 -13.35
N LEU A 51 -10.62 -0.77 -13.35
CA LEU A 51 -10.06 -2.12 -13.17
C LEU A 51 -10.49 -2.74 -11.84
N PHE A 52 -10.43 -1.97 -10.75
CA PHE A 52 -10.85 -2.43 -9.43
C PHE A 52 -12.36 -2.72 -9.40
N ALA A 53 -13.20 -1.81 -9.90
CA ALA A 53 -14.64 -1.97 -9.94
C ALA A 53 -15.09 -3.20 -10.77
N LYS A 54 -14.36 -3.52 -11.84
CA LYS A 54 -14.59 -4.71 -12.66
C LYS A 54 -14.15 -6.01 -11.99
N LYS A 55 -13.09 -5.99 -11.18
CA LYS A 55 -12.48 -7.19 -10.59
C LYS A 55 -13.00 -7.53 -9.20
N LEU A 56 -13.38 -6.52 -8.42
CA LEU A 56 -13.87 -6.70 -7.06
C LEU A 56 -15.39 -6.90 -7.02
N ASP A 57 -15.86 -7.69 -6.07
CA ASP A 57 -17.28 -7.73 -5.75
C ASP A 57 -17.71 -6.48 -4.96
N PHE A 58 -19.02 -6.32 -4.74
CA PHE A 58 -19.55 -5.12 -4.11
C PHE A 58 -19.10 -5.01 -2.64
N ALA A 59 -19.05 -6.13 -1.92
CA ALA A 59 -18.61 -6.18 -0.53
C ALA A 59 -17.14 -5.74 -0.38
N SER A 60 -16.25 -6.26 -1.23
CA SER A 60 -14.83 -5.89 -1.23
C SER A 60 -14.62 -4.41 -1.52
N CYS A 61 -15.47 -3.78 -2.35
CA CYS A 61 -15.37 -2.34 -2.61
C CYS A 61 -15.61 -1.51 -1.34
N TYR A 62 -16.51 -1.92 -0.46
CA TYR A 62 -16.75 -1.24 0.82
C TYR A 62 -15.65 -1.49 1.84
N GLU A 63 -15.10 -2.71 1.86
CA GLU A 63 -14.07 -3.12 2.82
C GLU A 63 -12.66 -2.64 2.44
N LEU A 64 -12.49 -2.14 1.20
CA LEU A 64 -11.18 -1.81 0.64
C LEU A 64 -10.38 -0.82 1.50
N HIS A 65 -11.06 0.11 2.17
CA HIS A 65 -10.39 1.04 3.10
C HIS A 65 -9.69 0.29 4.24
N ALA A 66 -10.38 -0.67 4.88
CA ALA A 66 -9.80 -1.44 5.97
C ALA A 66 -8.61 -2.29 5.49
N TYR A 67 -8.72 -2.88 4.29
CA TYR A 67 -7.63 -3.63 3.69
C TYR A 67 -6.41 -2.74 3.37
N ALA A 68 -6.64 -1.54 2.85
CA ALA A 68 -5.57 -0.60 2.56
C ALA A 68 -4.82 -0.14 3.82
N GLU A 69 -5.55 0.18 4.90
CA GLU A 69 -4.96 0.52 6.20
C GLU A 69 -4.14 -0.64 6.78
N GLN A 70 -4.66 -1.87 6.73
CA GLN A 70 -3.93 -3.06 7.17
C GLN A 70 -2.66 -3.31 6.35
N ALA A 71 -2.72 -3.11 5.03
CA ALA A 71 -1.59 -3.32 4.13
C ALA A 71 -0.50 -2.25 4.30
N ARG A 72 -0.84 -1.06 4.77
CA ARG A 72 0.05 0.11 4.85
C ARG A 72 1.33 -0.17 5.62
N MET A 73 1.21 -0.80 6.80
CA MET A 73 2.36 -1.19 7.64
C MET A 73 3.32 -2.11 6.88
N GLY A 74 2.77 -3.15 6.23
CA GLY A 74 3.57 -4.13 5.49
C GLY A 74 4.21 -3.57 4.21
N CYS A 75 3.48 -2.73 3.47
CA CYS A 75 4.00 -2.06 2.29
C CYS A 75 5.14 -1.10 2.64
N LEU A 76 4.98 -0.32 3.71
CA LEU A 76 6.02 0.59 4.17
C LEU A 76 7.24 -0.18 4.68
N GLY A 77 7.03 -1.28 5.42
CA GLY A 77 8.12 -2.15 5.87
C GLY A 77 8.99 -2.63 4.72
N ARG A 78 8.39 -3.12 3.62
CA ARG A 78 9.12 -3.53 2.41
C ARG A 78 9.90 -2.38 1.78
N LYS A 79 9.34 -1.17 1.77
CA LYS A 79 10.05 0.01 1.28
C LYS A 79 11.26 0.32 2.15
N VAL A 80 11.11 0.28 3.47
CA VAL A 80 12.22 0.46 4.42
C VAL A 80 13.32 -0.58 4.21
N ASP A 81 12.97 -1.85 3.97
CA ASP A 81 13.96 -2.89 3.70
C ASP A 81 14.82 -2.56 2.47
N ILE A 82 14.18 -2.07 1.42
CA ILE A 82 14.85 -1.67 0.17
C ILE A 82 15.73 -0.43 0.43
N ASP A 83 15.16 0.61 1.04
CA ASP A 83 15.82 1.92 1.19
C ASP A 83 16.99 1.89 2.20
N LEU A 84 16.94 0.97 3.17
CA LEU A 84 18.03 0.71 4.12
C LEU A 84 18.97 -0.43 3.69
N GLY A 85 18.62 -1.18 2.64
CA GLY A 85 19.40 -2.33 2.18
C GLY A 85 19.39 -3.52 3.16
N LEU A 86 18.34 -3.68 3.97
CA LEU A 86 18.24 -4.75 4.97
C LEU A 86 18.27 -6.13 4.34
N CYS A 87 17.75 -6.29 3.12
CA CYS A 87 17.86 -7.55 2.39
C CYS A 87 19.33 -7.98 2.21
N TRP A 88 20.22 -7.03 1.92
CA TRP A 88 21.65 -7.32 1.78
C TRP A 88 22.30 -7.55 3.14
N ILE A 89 22.13 -6.60 4.05
CA ILE A 89 22.87 -6.56 5.31
C ILE A 89 22.44 -7.71 6.24
N CYS A 90 21.14 -8.03 6.30
CA CYS A 90 20.61 -9.12 7.10
C CYS A 90 20.54 -10.44 6.32
N ASP A 91 19.77 -10.49 5.23
CA ASP A 91 19.40 -11.78 4.63
C ASP A 91 20.55 -12.43 3.82
N PHE A 92 21.33 -11.64 3.09
CA PHE A 92 22.41 -12.15 2.24
C PHE A 92 23.76 -12.24 2.94
N PHE A 93 24.18 -11.17 3.61
CA PHE A 93 25.51 -11.08 4.22
C PHE A 93 25.53 -11.42 5.70
N GLY A 94 24.37 -11.44 6.38
CA GLY A 94 24.28 -11.78 7.79
C GLY A 94 25.10 -10.88 8.72
N LEU A 95 25.28 -9.61 8.33
CA LEU A 95 26.03 -8.61 9.10
C LEU A 95 25.24 -8.09 10.31
N ILE A 96 23.91 -8.25 10.29
CA ILE A 96 23.04 -8.05 11.44
C ILE A 96 22.06 -9.23 11.50
N THR A 97 21.52 -9.49 12.68
CA THR A 97 20.50 -10.53 12.89
C THR A 97 19.15 -10.14 12.30
N LYS A 98 18.28 -11.14 12.08
CA LYS A 98 16.91 -10.92 11.62
C LYS A 98 16.10 -10.12 12.64
N GLU A 99 16.31 -10.40 13.92
CA GLU A 99 15.66 -9.72 15.03
C GLU A 99 16.01 -8.23 15.07
N GLU A 100 17.27 -7.87 14.82
CA GLU A 100 17.71 -6.47 14.74
C GLU A 100 17.14 -5.76 13.51
N ALA A 101 17.18 -6.41 12.35
CA ALA A 101 16.59 -5.87 11.12
C ALA A 101 15.09 -5.62 11.27
N ASP A 102 14.36 -6.57 11.86
CA ASP A 102 12.93 -6.45 12.13
C ASP A 102 12.62 -5.33 13.11
N LEU A 103 13.44 -5.17 14.16
CA LEU A 103 13.28 -4.07 15.12
C LEU A 103 13.50 -2.71 14.47
N ILE A 104 14.54 -2.58 13.64
CA ILE A 104 14.83 -1.34 12.91
C ILE A 104 13.66 -1.02 11.97
N ARG A 105 13.24 -1.98 11.14
CA ARG A 105 12.12 -1.84 10.22
C ARG A 105 10.86 -1.38 10.94
N LYS A 106 10.51 -2.05 12.05
CA LYS A 106 9.35 -1.71 12.87
C LYS A 106 9.43 -0.28 13.42
N LYS A 107 10.58 0.11 13.97
CA LYS A 107 10.77 1.47 14.51
C LYS A 107 10.62 2.56 13.45
N VAL A 108 11.16 2.36 12.26
CA VAL A 108 11.03 3.33 11.16
C VAL A 108 9.57 3.44 10.72
N VAL A 109 8.89 2.30 10.54
CA VAL A 109 7.46 2.24 10.16
C VAL A 109 6.58 2.92 11.21
N GLU A 110 6.74 2.58 12.49
CA GLU A 110 5.99 3.19 13.60
C GLU A 110 6.26 4.69 13.71
N SER A 111 7.52 5.11 13.53
CA SER A 111 7.88 6.53 13.57
C SER A 111 7.21 7.36 12.50
N HIS A 112 7.11 6.80 11.29
CA HIS A 112 6.42 7.48 10.20
C HIS A 112 4.90 7.48 10.39
N LEU A 113 4.31 6.34 10.74
CA LEU A 113 2.85 6.16 10.74
C LEU A 113 2.18 6.62 12.04
N LEU A 114 2.73 6.25 13.20
CA LEU A 114 2.14 6.55 14.50
C LEU A 114 2.56 7.95 15.00
N TYR A 115 3.84 8.30 14.86
CA TYR A 115 4.35 9.59 15.33
C TYR A 115 4.33 10.69 14.26
N LYS A 116 3.82 10.38 13.05
CA LYS A 116 3.70 11.32 11.92
C LYS A 116 5.01 12.02 11.55
N LYS A 117 6.17 11.41 11.84
CA LYS A 117 7.46 11.95 11.39
C LYS A 117 7.56 11.82 9.87
N PRO A 118 8.20 12.77 9.17
CA PRO A 118 8.51 12.61 7.75
C PRO A 118 9.29 11.31 7.48
N TYR A 119 8.96 10.63 6.38
CA TYR A 119 9.56 9.33 6.07
C TYR A 119 11.09 9.38 6.02
N ASN A 120 11.65 10.44 5.42
CA ASN A 120 13.10 10.59 5.30
C ASN A 120 13.80 10.77 6.66
N GLU A 121 13.16 11.43 7.63
CA GLU A 121 13.72 11.58 8.98
C GLU A 121 13.66 10.24 9.74
N ALA A 122 12.54 9.53 9.66
CA ALA A 122 12.42 8.19 10.23
C ALA A 122 13.43 7.21 9.62
N LEU A 123 13.68 7.31 8.31
CA LEU A 123 14.66 6.50 7.60
C LEU A 123 16.09 6.80 8.07
N GLU A 124 16.42 8.08 8.32
CA GLU A 124 17.72 8.49 8.83
C GLU A 124 17.99 7.91 10.23
N GLU A 125 16.98 7.92 11.12
CA GLU A 125 17.09 7.25 12.42
C GLU A 125 17.42 5.76 12.26
N GLY A 126 16.78 5.08 11.30
CA GLY A 126 17.08 3.70 10.94
C GLY A 126 18.53 3.51 10.44
N ARG A 127 19.04 4.42 9.58
CA ARG A 127 20.43 4.38 9.11
C ARG A 127 21.42 4.49 10.26
N GLN A 128 21.18 5.41 11.19
CA GLN A 128 22.06 5.59 12.35
C GLN A 128 22.07 4.35 13.25
N MET A 129 20.92 3.67 13.42
CA MET A 129 20.85 2.41 14.15
C MET A 129 21.67 1.30 13.48
N ILE A 130 21.57 1.14 12.15
CA ILE A 130 22.34 0.13 11.41
C ILE A 130 23.84 0.41 11.51
N ILE A 131 24.26 1.65 11.29
CA ILE A 131 25.68 2.04 11.37
C ILE A 131 26.25 1.79 12.76
N LYS A 132 25.45 2.03 13.80
CA LYS A 132 25.83 1.75 15.18
C LYS A 132 26.08 0.26 15.39
N LEU A 133 25.15 -0.61 14.97
CA LEU A 133 25.31 -2.06 15.07
C LEU A 133 26.57 -2.54 14.35
N LEU A 134 26.79 -2.08 13.10
CA LEU A 134 27.94 -2.49 12.28
C LEU A 134 29.30 -1.98 12.78
N LYS A 135 29.34 -1.03 13.72
CA LYS A 135 30.57 -0.45 14.28
C LYS A 135 30.83 -0.83 15.73
N GLU A 136 29.81 -1.34 16.43
CA GLU A 136 29.93 -1.79 17.82
C GLU A 136 30.31 -3.28 17.94
N GLU A 137 30.47 -3.97 16.80
CA GLU A 137 31.22 -5.23 16.66
C GLU A 137 32.68 -4.99 16.26
#